data_AF-A0A376VNG0-F1
#
_entry.id   AF-A0A376VNG0-F1
#
_cell.length_a   1.000
_cell.length_b   1.000
_cell.length_c   1.000
_cell.angle_alpha   90.00
_cell.angle_beta   90.00
_cell.angle_gamma   90.00
#
_symmetry.space_group_name_H-M   'P 1'
#
loop_
_entity.id
_entity.type
_entity.pdbx_description
1 polymer ?
#
loop_
_entity_poly.entity_id
_entity_poly.type
_entity_poly.pdbx_seq_one_letter_code
_entity_poly.pdbx_strand_id
1 'polypeptide(L)' 'MVVVALGDDKPDLSTLRAFITNGEQGVNYHRNVWHHPLFAWQRVTDFLTIDRGGSDNCDVESIPEQELCFA' A
#
# COMPACT_ATOMS: atom_id res chain seq x y z
N MET A 1 2.89 3.16 7.44
CA MET A 1 2.74 4.05 6.28
C MET A 1 2.12 3.23 5.16
N VAL A 2 1.34 3.86 4.28
CA VAL A 2 0.71 3.20 3.13
C VAL A 2 0.91 4.04 1.88
N VAL A 3 1.08 3.38 0.74
CA VAL A 3 1.12 4.02 -0.59
C VAL A 3 0.05 3.34 -1.42
N VAL A 4 -0.81 4.12 -2.08
CA VAL A 4 -1.97 3.63 -2.83
C VAL A 4 -2.11 4.33 -4.17
N ALA A 5 -2.68 3.61 -5.13
CA ALA A 5 -3.13 4.17 -6.41
C ALA A 5 -4.41 3.44 -6.86
N LEU A 6 -5.23 4.13 -7.64
CA LEU A 6 -6.29 3.53 -8.45
C LEU A 6 -5.68 3.03 -9.78
N GLY A 7 -6.53 2.50 -10.65
CA GLY A 7 -6.16 2.03 -11.99
C GLY A 7 -6.58 0.58 -12.20
N ASP A 8 -7.06 0.27 -13.40
CA ASP A 8 -7.60 -1.05 -13.72
C ASP A 8 -6.47 -2.05 -14.01
N ASP A 9 -5.84 -1.95 -15.19
CA ASP A 9 -4.78 -2.88 -15.63
C ASP A 9 -3.42 -2.59 -14.97
N LYS A 10 -3.18 -1.34 -14.58
CA LYS A 10 -1.93 -0.86 -13.98
C LYS A 10 -2.19 0.33 -13.06
N PRO A 11 -1.25 0.68 -12.16
CA PRO A 11 -1.38 1.88 -11.32
C PRO A 11 -1.54 3.16 -12.16
N ASP A 12 -2.61 3.91 -11.90
CA ASP A 12 -2.78 5.28 -12.37
C ASP A 12 -1.97 6.22 -11.48
N LEU A 13 -0.79 6.61 -11.97
CA LEU A 13 0.16 7.47 -11.25
C LEU A 13 -0.42 8.85 -10.91
N SER A 14 -1.46 9.33 -11.61
CA SER A 14 -2.13 10.59 -11.26
C SER A 14 -2.90 10.51 -9.93
N THR A 15 -3.20 9.29 -9.47
CA THR A 15 -3.90 9.01 -8.21
C THR A 15 -2.96 8.54 -7.10
N LEU A 16 -1.67 8.40 -7.39
CA LEU A 16 -0.66 7.90 -6.45
C LEU A 16 -0.57 8.81 -5.23
N ARG A 17 -0.78 8.24 -4.04
CA ARG A 17 -0.73 8.97 -2.76
C ARG A 17 -0.04 8.14 -1.69
N ALA A 18 0.67 8.81 -0.80
CA ALA A 18 1.26 8.24 0.39
C ALA A 18 0.63 8.83 1.66
N PHE A 19 0.44 7.99 2.68
CA PHE A 19 -0.15 8.39 3.95
C PHE A 19 0.63 7.81 5.13
N ILE A 20 0.81 8.63 6.16
CA ILE A 20 1.27 8.20 7.48
C ILE A 20 0.08 8.18 8.45
N THR A 21 -0.03 7.11 9.23
CA THR A 21 -1.08 6.99 10.25
C THR A 21 -0.65 7.69 11.54
N ASN A 22 -1.60 8.03 12.39
CA ASN A 22 -1.33 8.60 13.72
C ASN A 22 -1.03 7.54 14.81
N GLY A 23 -1.01 6.24 14.44
CA GLY A 23 -0.82 5.12 15.38
C GLY A 23 -2.12 4.49 15.91
N GLU A 24 -3.28 5.11 15.69
CA GLU A 24 -4.59 4.64 16.14
C GLU A 24 -5.51 4.22 14.96
N GLN A 25 -4.96 4.15 13.75
CA GLN A 25 -5.71 3.88 12.53
C GLN A 25 -5.32 2.53 11.91
N GLY A 26 -6.33 1.74 11.56
CA GLY A 26 -6.21 0.63 10.61
C GLY A 26 -6.61 1.06 9.20
N VAL A 27 -6.27 0.24 8.20
CA VAL A 27 -6.68 0.44 6.81
C VAL A 27 -7.30 -0.83 6.26
N ASN A 28 -8.25 -0.67 5.33
CA ASN A 28 -8.74 -1.75 4.49
C ASN A 28 -8.64 -1.30 3.04
N TYR A 29 -7.84 -2.01 2.24
CA TYR A 29 -7.77 -1.75 0.81
C TYR A 29 -9.01 -2.34 0.14
N HIS A 30 -9.71 -1.51 -0.63
CA HIS A 30 -10.76 -2.03 -1.49
C HIS A 30 -10.17 -2.98 -2.52
N ARG A 31 -11.01 -3.89 -3.03
CA ARG A 31 -10.63 -4.81 -4.10
C ARG A 31 -10.08 -4.01 -5.30
N ASN A 32 -9.01 -4.52 -5.91
CA ASN A 32 -8.32 -3.95 -7.07
C ASN A 32 -7.67 -2.57 -6.84
N VAL A 33 -7.47 -2.14 -5.60
CA VAL A 33 -6.64 -0.96 -5.31
C VAL A 33 -5.18 -1.36 -5.24
N TRP A 34 -4.34 -0.69 -6.02
CA TRP A 34 -2.90 -0.85 -5.97
C TRP A 34 -2.38 -0.30 -4.65
N HIS A 35 -1.53 -1.08 -3.99
CA HIS A 35 -0.89 -0.68 -2.75
C HIS A 35 0.51 -1.28 -2.65
N HIS A 36 1.41 -0.56 -1.96
CA HIS A 36 2.75 -1.07 -1.72
C HIS A 36 2.71 -2.25 -0.74
N PRO A 37 3.60 -3.27 -0.88
CA PRO A 37 3.75 -4.34 0.10
C PRO A 37 3.89 -3.82 1.54
N LEU A 38 3.35 -4.58 2.49
CA LEU A 38 3.35 -4.22 3.91
C LEU A 38 4.78 -4.03 4.45
N PHE A 39 5.04 -2.91 5.12
CA PHE A 39 6.26 -2.68 5.89
C PHE A 39 5.96 -1.86 7.14
N ALA A 40 6.76 -2.08 8.18
CA ALA A 40 6.65 -1.33 9.43
C ALA A 40 7.45 -0.03 9.38
N TRP A 41 7.08 0.93 10.24
CA TRP A 41 7.80 2.21 10.38
C TRP A 41 8.52 2.25 11.74
N GLN A 42 9.82 2.58 11.71
CA GLN A 42 10.73 2.71 12.87
C GLN A 42 10.99 1.47 13.73
N ARG A 43 10.05 0.55 13.88
CA ARG A 43 10.18 -0.65 14.73
C ARG A 43 9.45 -1.84 14.13
N VAL A 44 9.84 -3.05 14.53
CA VAL A 44 9.07 -4.26 14.25
C VAL A 44 7.65 -4.07 14.76
N THR A 45 6.67 -4.38 13.90
CA THR A 45 5.25 -4.17 14.17
C THR A 45 4.49 -5.38 13.66
N ASP A 46 3.72 -6.00 14.53
CA ASP A 46 2.77 -7.03 14.14
C ASP A 46 1.49 -6.36 13.64
N PHE A 47 1.04 -6.78 12.46
CA PHE A 47 -0.20 -6.30 11.87
C PHE A 47 -1.25 -7.41 11.94
N LEU A 48 -2.41 -7.10 12.51
CA LEU A 48 -3.57 -7.98 12.35
C LEU A 48 -4.07 -7.86 10.91
N THR A 49 -3.91 -8.93 10.13
CA THR A 49 -4.30 -8.98 8.72
C THR A 49 -5.56 -9.81 8.53
N ILE A 50 -6.50 -9.26 7.76
CA ILE A 50 -7.73 -9.94 7.32
C ILE A 50 -7.78 -9.85 5.80
N ASP A 51 -7.34 -10.90 5.13
CA ASP A 51 -7.36 -11.04 3.67
C ASP A 51 -7.67 -12.49 3.26
N ARG A 52 -7.47 -12.81 1.98
CA ARG A 52 -7.71 -14.16 1.45
C ARG A 52 -6.53 -15.12 1.68
N GLY A 53 -5.39 -14.65 2.16
CA GLY A 53 -4.11 -15.37 2.14
C GLY A 53 -3.67 -15.77 0.73
N GLY A 54 -2.59 -16.55 0.64
CA GLY A 54 -2.06 -17.07 -0.62
C GLY A 54 -1.24 -16.06 -1.41
N SER A 55 -0.52 -16.54 -2.43
CA SER A 55 0.29 -15.72 -3.35
C SER A 55 -0.26 -15.69 -4.77
N ASP A 56 -1.40 -16.34 -5.01
CA ASP A 56 -2.02 -16.56 -6.32
C ASP A 56 -3.07 -15.49 -6.69
N ASN A 57 -3.19 -14.43 -5.88
CA ASN A 57 -4.21 -13.40 -6.00
C ASN A 57 -3.65 -11.97 -6.02
N CYS A 58 -2.37 -11.82 -6.37
CA CYS A 58 -1.64 -10.56 -6.29
C CYS A 58 -0.93 -10.28 -7.63
N ASP A 59 -1.37 -9.23 -8.31
CA ASP A 59 -0.70 -8.68 -9.48
C ASP A 59 0.38 -7.69 -9.03
N VAL A 60 1.55 -7.71 -9.67
CA VAL A 60 2.69 -6.87 -9.30
C VAL A 60 3.15 -6.07 -10.50
N GLU A 61 3.07 -4.74 -10.39
CA GLU A 61 3.48 -3.81 -11.43
C GLU A 61 4.53 -2.83 -10.93
N SER A 62 5.51 -2.53 -11.77
CA SER A 62 6.54 -1.53 -11.46
C SER A 62 6.03 -0.12 -11.75
N ILE A 63 6.40 0.83 -10.88
CA ILE A 63 6.17 2.25 -11.06
C ILE A 63 7.52 2.97 -11.22
N PRO A 64 7.57 4.20 -11.79
CA PRO A 64 8.78 5.01 -11.77
C PRO A 64 9.31 5.17 -10.35
N GLU A 65 10.63 5.19 -10.19
CA GLU A 65 11.27 5.40 -8.89
C GLU A 65 10.86 6.74 -8.27
N GLN A 66 10.55 6.72 -6.98
CA GLN A 66 10.11 7.87 -6.20
C GLN A 66 10.76 7.82 -4.80
N GLU A 67 11.04 8.98 -4.23
CA GLU A 67 11.45 9.11 -2.84
C GLU A 67 10.31 9.69 -2.01
N LEU A 68 9.95 9.01 -0.91
CA LEU A 68 8.94 9.52 0.00
C LEU A 68 9.53 10.65 0.85
N CYS A 69 9.00 11.85 0.67
CA CYS A 69 9.40 13.03 1.43
C CYS A 69 8.40 13.30 2.57
N PHE A 70 8.92 13.51 3.78
CA PHE A 70 8.15 13.81 5.00
C PHE A 70 8.34 15.27 5.48
N ALA A 71 8.87 16.13 4.60
CA ALA A 71 9.16 17.53 4.88
C ALA A 71 7.89 18.37 5.07
#